data_AF-E8PMB2-F1
#
_entry.id   AF-E8PMB2-F1
#
_cell.length_a   1.000
_cell.length_b   1.000
_cell.length_c   1.000
_cell.angle_alpha   90.00
_cell.angle_beta   90.00
_cell.angle_gamma   90.00
#
_symmetry.space_group_name_H-M   'P 1'
#
loop_
_entity.id
_entity.type
_entity.pdbx_description
1 polymer ?
#
loop_
_entity_poly.entity_id
_entity_poly.type
_entity_poly.pdbx_seq_one_letter_code
_entity_poly.pdbx_strand_id
1 'polypeptide(L)'
;MKKWLIAALALALAVGYAQVNFPSEGDLDGNVEELWDDNHDQAAVRERVRVIIPPRYALHLTEDEWNLDLNHPPAAPGDWYPDPDEPTLPPEGCYLVPKAVKTLEDLVTYLENGHVLRAIGAYPAARDYNNDGRLSDDEKGTLLCVNHKILQKFSNDPDGWRLSVSVTGTPSSGFGWFVLADLINHAPKGGFATNSLPSGPHVVAEDTHPTGGWLDDLIVEAFWFDGSELDGTYTIDVTFTLAGL
;
A
#
# COMPACT_ATOMS: atom_id res chain seq x y z
N MET A 1 -15.30 26.62 -16.71
CA MET A 1 -14.05 25.96 -16.29
C MET A 1 -13.05 25.76 -17.44
N LYS A 2 -13.45 25.34 -18.66
CA LYS A 2 -12.55 25.16 -19.83
C LYS A 2 -11.76 26.41 -20.29
N LYS A 3 -12.35 27.62 -20.22
CA LYS A 3 -11.69 28.86 -20.67
C LYS A 3 -10.53 29.30 -19.77
N TRP A 4 -10.58 28.95 -18.48
CA TRP A 4 -9.55 29.32 -17.50
C TRP A 4 -8.33 28.41 -17.58
N LEU A 5 -8.53 27.13 -17.94
CA LEU A 5 -7.44 26.19 -18.21
C LEU A 5 -6.62 26.57 -19.45
N ILE A 6 -7.28 27.02 -20.52
CA ILE A 6 -6.60 27.49 -21.75
C ILE A 6 -5.81 28.78 -21.47
N ALA A 7 -6.39 29.71 -20.68
CA ALA A 7 -5.71 30.94 -20.29
C ALA A 7 -4.51 30.67 -19.36
N ALA A 8 -4.61 29.71 -18.44
CA ALA A 8 -3.51 29.33 -17.56
C ALA A 8 -2.34 28.66 -18.30
N LEU A 9 -2.63 27.81 -19.30
CA LEU A 9 -1.59 27.26 -20.18
C LEU A 9 -0.91 28.33 -21.04
N ALA A 10 -1.66 29.30 -21.54
CA ALA A 10 -1.12 30.40 -22.34
C ALA A 10 -0.24 31.36 -21.51
N LEU A 11 -0.58 31.60 -20.24
CA LEU A 11 0.17 32.53 -19.38
C LEU A 11 1.53 31.96 -18.95
N ALA A 12 1.66 30.64 -18.80
CA ALA A 12 2.92 29.99 -18.45
C ALA A 12 3.96 30.00 -19.59
N LEU A 13 3.52 30.18 -20.84
CA LEU A 13 4.39 30.25 -22.02
C LEU A 13 4.83 31.69 -22.38
N ALA A 14 4.21 32.72 -21.79
CA ALA A 14 4.37 34.11 -22.23
C ALA A 14 5.38 34.95 -21.41
N VAL A 15 6.13 34.36 -20.47
CA VAL A 15 7.05 35.12 -19.58
C VAL A 15 8.48 35.25 -20.14
N GLY A 16 8.71 34.83 -21.39
CA GLY A 16 9.93 35.17 -22.14
C GLY A 16 9.54 35.75 -23.50
N TYR A 17 10.27 36.76 -23.96
CA TYR A 17 10.12 37.45 -25.26
C TYR A 17 9.22 38.69 -25.29
N ALA A 18 9.71 39.77 -24.67
CA ALA A 18 9.52 41.11 -25.21
C ALA A 18 10.86 41.61 -25.78
N GLN A 19 11.17 41.25 -27.03
CA GLN A 19 11.93 42.11 -27.95
C GLN A 19 11.45 41.85 -29.37
N VAL A 20 10.90 42.90 -29.98
CA VAL A 20 10.45 42.95 -31.36
C VAL A 20 11.69 43.06 -32.23
N ASN A 21 12.18 41.94 -32.74
CA ASN A 21 13.02 41.90 -33.93
C ASN A 21 12.20 41.22 -35.03
N PHE A 22 12.16 41.83 -36.20
CA PHE A 22 11.58 41.27 -37.43
C PHE A 22 12.04 39.82 -37.62
N PRO A 23 11.21 38.92 -38.17
CA PRO A 23 11.66 37.57 -38.49
C PRO A 23 12.80 37.67 -39.51
N SER A 24 14.02 37.52 -39.01
CA SER A 24 15.22 37.40 -39.83
C SER A 24 15.27 35.98 -40.36
N GLU A 25 15.20 35.87 -41.68
CA GLU A 25 15.63 34.73 -42.48
C GLU A 25 14.98 33.38 -42.13
N GLY A 26 14.11 32.95 -43.04
CA GLY A 26 13.69 31.56 -43.14
C GLY A 26 14.90 30.63 -43.18
N ASP A 27 14.73 29.52 -42.47
CA ASP A 27 15.30 28.21 -42.74
C ASP A 27 16.63 28.19 -43.53
N LEU A 28 17.75 28.22 -42.80
CA LEU A 28 19.08 27.99 -43.37
C LEU A 28 19.44 26.49 -43.47
N ASP A 29 18.55 25.59 -43.05
CA ASP A 29 18.81 24.13 -43.02
C ASP A 29 17.78 23.26 -43.78
N GLY A 30 16.79 23.88 -44.41
CA GLY A 30 15.90 23.29 -45.44
C GLY A 30 14.90 22.27 -44.92
N ASN A 31 14.52 22.32 -43.65
CA ASN A 31 13.64 21.32 -43.02
C ASN A 31 12.31 21.89 -42.49
N VAL A 32 12.01 23.16 -42.73
CA VAL A 32 10.75 23.79 -42.31
C VAL A 32 9.83 23.97 -43.52
N GLU A 33 8.62 23.42 -43.44
CA GLU A 33 7.62 23.52 -44.51
C GLU A 33 7.04 24.94 -44.53
N GLU A 34 7.29 25.69 -45.61
CA GLU A 34 6.71 27.01 -45.86
C GLU A 34 5.78 26.92 -47.07
N LEU A 35 4.51 27.30 -46.90
CA LEU A 35 3.49 27.22 -47.96
C LEU A 35 2.77 28.56 -48.10
N TRP A 36 2.67 29.03 -49.34
CA TRP A 36 1.96 30.24 -49.74
C TRP A 36 0.89 29.86 -50.77
N ASP A 37 -0.33 30.37 -50.60
CA ASP A 37 -1.43 30.14 -51.54
C ASP A 37 -1.89 31.46 -52.18
N ASP A 38 -1.59 31.60 -53.47
CA ASP A 38 -1.91 32.77 -54.29
C ASP A 38 -3.38 32.80 -54.74
N ASN A 39 -4.09 31.68 -54.67
CA ASN A 39 -5.50 31.58 -55.05
C ASN A 39 -6.48 31.89 -53.91
N HIS A 40 -5.96 32.20 -52.71
CA HIS A 40 -6.73 32.54 -51.50
C HIS A 40 -7.69 31.44 -50.98
N ASP A 41 -7.43 30.17 -51.27
CA ASP A 41 -8.26 29.04 -50.82
C ASP A 41 -7.81 28.51 -49.45
N GLN A 42 -6.53 28.12 -49.30
CA GLN A 42 -5.87 27.72 -48.05
C GLN A 42 -4.36 27.42 -48.22
N ALA A 43 -3.57 27.66 -47.16
CA ALA A 43 -2.24 27.09 -46.97
C ALA A 43 -2.13 26.48 -45.56
N ALA A 44 -1.49 25.31 -45.43
CA ALA A 44 -1.36 24.61 -44.14
C ALA A 44 -0.02 23.87 -44.03
N VAL A 45 0.71 24.10 -42.94
CA VAL A 45 2.01 23.46 -42.65
C VAL A 45 1.86 22.39 -41.57
N ARG A 46 2.79 21.43 -41.50
CA ARG A 46 2.78 20.35 -40.49
C ARG A 46 3.94 20.50 -39.51
N GLU A 47 3.61 20.50 -38.21
CA GLU A 47 4.59 20.38 -37.13
C GLU A 47 4.71 18.91 -36.67
N ARG A 48 5.93 18.49 -36.31
CA ARG A 48 6.17 17.22 -35.61
C ARG A 48 6.61 17.50 -34.17
N VAL A 49 5.72 17.28 -33.22
CA VAL A 49 6.02 17.36 -31.79
C VAL A 49 6.53 16.01 -31.28
N ARG A 50 7.70 15.98 -30.62
CA ARG A 50 8.26 14.78 -29.98
C ARG A 50 8.24 14.93 -28.47
N VAL A 51 7.59 13.98 -27.78
CA VAL A 51 7.60 13.89 -26.31
C VAL A 51 8.33 12.61 -25.91
N ILE A 52 9.26 12.72 -24.95
CA ILE A 52 9.96 11.58 -24.36
C ILE A 52 9.49 11.47 -22.91
N ILE A 53 8.84 10.35 -22.57
CA ILE A 53 8.37 10.05 -21.22
C ILE A 53 9.15 8.83 -20.73
N PRO A 54 10.05 8.97 -19.74
CA PRO A 54 10.79 7.83 -19.19
C PRO A 54 9.92 7.01 -18.23
N PRO A 55 10.29 5.74 -17.97
CA PRO A 55 9.69 4.97 -16.87
C PRO A 55 10.02 5.62 -15.53
N ARG A 56 9.03 5.60 -14.64
CA ARG A 56 9.04 6.20 -13.31
C ARG A 56 8.22 5.32 -12.39
N TYR A 57 8.79 5.07 -11.22
CA TYR A 57 8.14 4.38 -10.11
C TYR A 57 8.14 5.33 -8.91
N ALA A 58 7.03 5.36 -8.17
CA ALA A 58 6.95 6.13 -6.93
C ALA A 58 6.13 5.38 -5.89
N LEU A 59 6.50 5.55 -4.63
CA LEU A 59 5.81 5.04 -3.46
C LEU A 59 5.60 6.17 -2.46
N HIS A 60 4.46 6.15 -1.78
CA HIS A 60 4.17 7.02 -0.64
C HIS A 60 3.38 6.22 0.39
N LEU A 61 3.84 6.24 1.64
CA LEU A 61 3.21 5.54 2.77
C LEU A 61 2.61 6.59 3.71
N THR A 62 1.35 6.42 4.10
CA THR A 62 0.65 7.41 4.94
C THR A 62 1.05 7.39 6.41
N GLU A 63 1.59 6.27 6.89
CA GLU A 63 2.07 6.08 8.26
C GLU A 63 3.34 5.23 8.24
N ASP A 64 4.43 5.75 8.79
CA ASP A 64 5.76 5.14 8.75
C ASP A 64 6.18 4.41 10.04
N GLU A 65 5.35 4.45 11.09
CA GLU A 65 5.66 3.82 12.38
C GLU A 65 4.41 3.21 13.03
N TRP A 66 4.54 1.97 13.52
CA TRP A 66 3.52 1.32 14.36
C TRP A 66 4.11 0.95 15.73
N ASN A 67 3.70 1.69 16.76
CA ASN A 67 4.17 1.50 18.14
C ASN A 67 3.20 0.60 18.94
N LEU A 68 3.50 -0.70 19.02
CA LEU A 68 2.69 -1.67 19.75
C LEU A 68 3.27 -1.97 21.14
N ASP A 69 2.65 -1.43 22.20
CA ASP A 69 3.02 -1.70 23.61
C ASP A 69 2.11 -2.77 24.22
N LEU A 70 2.65 -3.97 24.47
CA LEU A 70 1.91 -5.07 25.09
C LEU A 70 1.67 -4.89 26.60
N ASN A 71 2.22 -3.86 27.25
CA ASN A 71 1.77 -3.49 28.60
C ASN A 71 0.38 -2.84 28.57
N HIS A 72 0.02 -2.22 27.44
CA HIS A 72 -1.26 -1.55 27.22
C HIS A 72 -1.74 -1.78 25.78
N PRO A 73 -1.99 -3.04 25.37
CA PRO A 73 -2.29 -3.32 23.98
C PRO A 73 -3.61 -2.63 23.59
N PRO A 74 -3.67 -1.99 22.41
CA PRO A 74 -4.84 -1.23 22.00
C PRO A 74 -5.98 -2.18 21.67
N ALA A 75 -6.98 -2.28 22.54
CA ALA A 75 -8.18 -3.07 22.24
C ALA A 75 -8.84 -2.55 20.96
N ALA A 76 -9.26 -3.48 20.09
CA ALA A 76 -10.12 -3.14 18.97
C ALA A 76 -11.42 -2.46 19.43
N PRO A 77 -12.09 -1.66 18.58
CA PRO A 77 -13.31 -0.94 18.95
C PRO A 77 -14.48 -1.86 19.32
N GLY A 78 -14.45 -3.13 18.90
CA GLY A 78 -15.43 -4.15 19.22
C GLY A 78 -15.07 -5.50 18.63
N ASP A 79 -15.86 -6.51 18.95
CA ASP A 79 -15.71 -7.85 18.38
C ASP A 79 -15.91 -7.80 16.86
N TRP A 80 -15.05 -8.50 16.13
CA TRP A 80 -15.14 -8.60 14.68
C TRP A 80 -15.64 -9.99 14.27
N TYR A 81 -16.63 -9.99 13.39
CA TYR A 81 -17.28 -11.18 12.87
C TYR A 81 -16.90 -11.29 11.39
N PRO A 82 -16.07 -12.27 11.00
CA PRO A 82 -15.81 -12.53 9.60
C PRO A 82 -17.12 -12.91 8.91
N ASP A 83 -17.43 -12.23 7.81
CA ASP A 83 -18.51 -12.60 6.91
C ASP A 83 -17.89 -13.11 5.60
N PRO A 84 -18.01 -14.42 5.30
CA PRO A 84 -17.49 -14.99 4.07
C PRO A 84 -18.16 -14.45 2.80
N ASP A 85 -19.40 -13.97 2.91
CA ASP A 85 -20.19 -13.45 1.80
C ASP A 85 -19.90 -11.95 1.57
N GLU A 86 -19.55 -11.22 2.63
CA GLU A 86 -19.16 -9.81 2.61
C GLU A 86 -17.83 -9.59 3.35
N PRO A 87 -16.67 -9.88 2.72
CA PRO A 87 -15.38 -9.84 3.39
C PRO A 87 -15.04 -8.40 3.81
N THR A 88 -15.25 -8.12 5.09
CA THR A 88 -14.77 -6.91 5.77
C THR A 88 -13.43 -7.21 6.44
N LEU A 89 -12.62 -6.19 6.64
CA LEU A 89 -11.38 -6.35 7.40
C LEU A 89 -11.66 -6.11 8.89
N PRO A 90 -10.96 -6.84 9.79
CA PRO A 90 -11.01 -6.52 11.21
C PRO A 90 -10.55 -5.07 11.41
N PRO A 91 -11.30 -4.23 12.14
CA PRO A 91 -10.82 -2.91 12.54
C PRO A 91 -9.46 -2.98 13.26
N GLU A 92 -8.71 -1.88 13.24
CA GLU A 92 -7.43 -1.79 13.94
C GLU A 92 -7.57 -2.05 15.44
N GLY A 93 -6.53 -2.65 16.01
CA GLY A 93 -6.45 -3.02 17.41
C GLY A 93 -6.26 -4.52 17.63
N CYS A 94 -6.32 -4.92 18.88
CA CYS A 94 -5.98 -6.25 19.33
C CYS A 94 -7.21 -7.09 19.68
N TYR A 95 -7.10 -8.37 19.36
CA TYR A 95 -8.13 -9.38 19.48
C TYR A 95 -7.59 -10.63 20.19
N LEU A 96 -8.46 -11.26 20.97
CA LEU A 96 -8.26 -12.59 21.50
C LEU A 96 -8.52 -13.61 20.41
N VAL A 97 -7.53 -14.46 20.18
CA VAL A 97 -7.64 -15.68 19.38
C VAL A 97 -7.70 -16.87 20.36
N PRO A 98 -8.77 -17.68 20.39
CA PRO A 98 -8.93 -18.75 21.37
C PRO A 98 -7.78 -19.77 21.37
N LYS A 99 -7.51 -20.35 22.54
CA LYS A 99 -6.44 -21.35 22.75
C LYS A 99 -6.48 -22.56 21.80
N ALA A 100 -7.64 -22.85 21.21
CA ALA A 100 -7.78 -23.92 20.23
C ALA A 100 -6.97 -23.69 18.94
N VAL A 101 -6.70 -22.42 18.60
CA VAL A 101 -5.95 -21.99 17.41
C VAL A 101 -4.45 -21.98 17.73
N LYS A 102 -3.66 -22.83 17.07
CA LYS A 102 -2.24 -23.06 17.44
C LYS A 102 -1.25 -22.75 16.32
N THR A 103 -1.71 -22.73 15.08
CA THR A 103 -0.89 -22.49 13.90
C THR A 103 -1.49 -21.39 13.04
N LEU A 104 -0.70 -20.82 12.13
CA LEU A 104 -1.24 -19.86 11.15
C LEU A 104 -2.34 -20.49 10.29
N GLU A 105 -2.21 -21.78 9.96
CA GLU A 105 -3.24 -22.53 9.22
C GLU A 105 -4.53 -22.67 10.03
N ASP A 106 -4.44 -22.93 11.34
CA ASP A 106 -5.60 -22.93 12.22
C ASP A 106 -6.23 -21.54 12.29
N LEU A 107 -5.42 -20.48 12.32
CA LEU A 107 -5.93 -19.11 12.38
C LEU A 107 -6.68 -18.75 11.09
N VAL A 108 -6.11 -19.06 9.93
CA VAL A 108 -6.79 -18.88 8.64
C VAL A 108 -8.10 -19.66 8.63
N THR A 109 -8.06 -20.96 8.98
CA THR A 109 -9.25 -21.82 9.05
C THR A 109 -10.29 -21.28 10.02
N TYR A 110 -9.86 -20.73 11.16
CA TYR A 110 -10.75 -20.14 12.17
C TYR A 110 -11.50 -18.93 11.60
N LEU A 111 -10.80 -18.05 10.89
CA LEU A 111 -11.39 -16.87 10.26
C LEU A 111 -12.29 -17.22 9.07
N GLU A 112 -11.87 -18.16 8.21
CA GLU A 112 -12.66 -18.64 7.06
C GLU A 112 -13.98 -19.29 7.48
N ASN A 113 -14.03 -19.93 8.66
CA ASN A 113 -15.24 -20.50 9.22
C ASN A 113 -16.15 -19.46 9.90
N GLY A 114 -15.84 -18.17 9.81
CA GLY A 114 -16.67 -17.09 10.37
C GLY A 114 -16.60 -16.98 11.90
N HIS A 115 -15.55 -17.52 12.52
CA HIS A 115 -15.42 -17.42 13.97
C HIS A 115 -15.01 -16.02 14.42
N VAL A 116 -15.60 -15.57 15.52
CA VAL A 116 -15.41 -14.22 16.06
C VAL A 116 -13.98 -13.99 16.57
N LEU A 117 -13.44 -12.81 16.28
CA LEU A 117 -12.30 -12.24 16.98
C LEU A 117 -12.82 -11.29 18.05
N ARG A 118 -12.58 -11.60 19.33
CA ARG A 118 -13.07 -10.77 20.44
C ARG A 118 -12.09 -9.66 20.76
N ALA A 119 -12.55 -8.42 20.87
CA ALA A 119 -11.68 -7.30 21.19
C ALA A 119 -11.07 -7.46 22.59
N ILE A 120 -9.74 -7.27 22.71
CA ILE A 120 -9.06 -7.39 23.99
C ILE A 120 -7.90 -6.38 24.12
N GLY A 121 -7.84 -5.72 25.27
CA GLY A 121 -6.77 -4.80 25.64
C GLY A 121 -5.86 -5.36 26.73
N ALA A 122 -5.59 -6.67 26.67
CA ALA A 122 -4.76 -7.36 27.66
C ALA A 122 -3.80 -8.35 26.99
N TYR A 123 -2.60 -8.45 27.55
CA TYR A 123 -1.58 -9.43 27.18
C TYR A 123 -0.99 -10.06 28.47
N PRO A 124 -0.94 -11.41 28.60
CA PRO A 124 -1.47 -12.40 27.66
C PRO A 124 -2.98 -12.25 27.48
N ALA A 125 -3.50 -12.65 26.31
CA ALA A 125 -4.90 -12.48 25.96
C ALA A 125 -5.79 -13.38 26.84
N ALA A 126 -6.35 -12.81 27.89
CA ALA A 126 -7.28 -13.50 28.78
C ALA A 126 -8.24 -12.50 29.43
N ARG A 127 -9.54 -12.83 29.44
CA ARG A 127 -10.57 -12.01 30.10
C ARG A 127 -11.73 -12.90 30.51
N ASP A 128 -12.09 -12.83 31.78
CA ASP A 128 -13.32 -13.42 32.31
C ASP A 128 -14.50 -12.53 31.88
N TYR A 129 -15.21 -12.93 30.83
CA TYR A 129 -16.28 -12.11 30.25
C TYR A 129 -17.58 -12.24 31.06
N ASN A 130 -17.79 -13.36 31.75
CA ASN A 130 -19.01 -13.66 32.49
C ASN A 130 -18.89 -13.34 33.99
N ASN A 131 -17.70 -12.99 34.47
CA ASN A 131 -17.35 -12.71 35.87
C ASN A 131 -17.62 -13.89 36.83
N ASP A 132 -17.48 -15.13 36.35
CA ASP A 132 -17.65 -16.33 37.18
C ASP A 132 -16.38 -16.72 37.98
N GLY A 133 -15.29 -15.96 37.78
CA GLY A 133 -13.99 -16.16 38.42
C GLY A 133 -13.15 -17.26 37.77
N ARG A 134 -13.51 -17.75 36.59
CA ARG A 134 -12.80 -18.78 35.82
C ARG A 134 -12.63 -18.34 34.38
N LEU A 135 -11.62 -18.92 33.71
CA LEU A 135 -11.37 -18.70 32.29
C LEU A 135 -11.66 -19.98 31.52
N SER A 136 -12.71 -19.97 30.71
CA SER A 136 -12.93 -21.01 29.70
C SER A 136 -11.89 -20.93 28.57
N ASP A 137 -11.90 -21.89 27.64
CA ASP A 137 -10.92 -21.93 26.55
C ASP A 137 -11.19 -20.88 25.46
N ASP A 138 -12.38 -20.30 25.42
CA ASP A 138 -12.76 -19.19 24.53
C ASP A 138 -12.48 -17.81 25.16
N GLU A 139 -12.01 -17.79 26.41
CA GLU A 139 -11.75 -16.59 27.21
C GLU A 139 -10.26 -16.35 27.44
N LYS A 140 -9.41 -17.23 26.89
CA LYS A 140 -7.95 -17.15 26.96
C LYS A 140 -7.33 -17.74 25.69
N GLY A 141 -6.17 -17.21 25.30
CA GLY A 141 -5.48 -17.71 24.12
C GLY A 141 -4.36 -16.79 23.68
N THR A 142 -4.19 -16.69 22.37
CA THR A 142 -3.15 -15.90 21.70
C THR A 142 -3.69 -14.50 21.38
N LEU A 143 -2.79 -13.56 21.10
CA LEU A 143 -3.14 -12.17 20.81
C LEU A 143 -2.86 -11.86 19.34
N LEU A 144 -3.86 -11.37 18.61
CA LEU A 144 -3.71 -10.85 17.25
C LEU A 144 -3.94 -9.33 17.26
N CYS A 145 -2.94 -8.55 16.89
CA CYS A 145 -3.07 -7.10 16.74
C CYS A 145 -2.98 -6.73 15.27
N VAL A 146 -3.89 -5.88 14.80
CA VAL A 146 -4.02 -5.47 13.39
C VAL A 146 -3.81 -3.97 13.26
N ASN A 147 -3.10 -3.56 12.20
CA ASN A 147 -2.91 -2.17 11.80
C ASN A 147 -3.17 -2.02 10.30
N HIS A 148 -3.73 -0.88 9.88
CA HIS A 148 -3.98 -0.59 8.48
C HIS A 148 -3.20 0.63 8.02
N LYS A 149 -2.67 0.58 6.80
CA LYS A 149 -1.94 1.70 6.19
C LYS A 149 -2.33 1.85 4.73
N ILE A 150 -2.19 3.06 4.20
CA ILE A 150 -2.34 3.29 2.77
C ILE A 150 -0.95 3.41 2.14
N LEU A 151 -0.70 2.54 1.17
CA LEU A 151 0.48 2.61 0.31
C LEU A 151 0.01 3.09 -1.06
N GLN A 152 0.47 4.27 -1.46
CA GLN A 152 0.20 4.80 -2.79
C GLN A 152 1.35 4.42 -3.72
N LYS A 153 1.03 3.81 -4.86
CA LYS A 153 2.00 3.40 -5.88
C LYS A 153 1.71 4.03 -7.24
N PHE A 154 2.79 4.32 -7.96
CA PHE A 154 2.73 4.81 -9.34
C PHE A 154 3.76 4.07 -10.18
N SER A 155 3.35 3.56 -11.34
CA SER A 155 4.22 3.09 -12.42
C SER A 155 3.63 3.45 -13.77
N ASN A 156 4.43 4.07 -14.64
CA ASN A 156 4.08 4.28 -16.06
C ASN A 156 4.82 3.32 -17.00
N ASP A 157 5.40 2.25 -16.45
CA ASP A 157 6.12 1.25 -17.22
C ASP A 157 5.14 0.35 -18.00
N PRO A 158 5.22 0.28 -19.34
CA PRO A 158 4.35 -0.58 -20.14
C PRO A 158 4.54 -2.08 -19.86
N ASP A 159 5.72 -2.48 -19.40
CA ASP A 159 6.02 -3.88 -19.08
C ASP A 159 5.46 -4.28 -17.70
N GLY A 160 5.02 -3.30 -16.92
CA GLY A 160 4.33 -3.48 -15.65
C GLY A 160 5.19 -3.17 -14.43
N TRP A 161 4.77 -3.66 -13.27
CA TRP A 161 5.44 -3.40 -12.00
C TRP A 161 5.27 -4.54 -11.01
N ARG A 162 6.18 -4.60 -10.04
CA ARG A 162 6.16 -5.52 -8.92
C ARG A 162 6.46 -4.77 -7.62
N LEU A 163 5.59 -4.98 -6.63
CA LEU A 163 5.76 -4.56 -5.26
C LEU A 163 6.30 -5.75 -4.45
N SER A 164 7.45 -5.55 -3.82
CA SER A 164 8.06 -6.53 -2.92
C SER A 164 8.29 -5.94 -1.54
N VAL A 165 8.29 -6.81 -0.52
CA VAL A 165 8.57 -6.46 0.87
C VAL A 165 9.76 -7.25 1.37
N SER A 166 10.66 -6.56 2.06
CA SER A 166 11.70 -7.16 2.89
C SER A 166 11.54 -6.69 4.32
N VAL A 167 11.79 -7.58 5.27
CA VAL A 167 11.68 -7.30 6.71
C VAL A 167 13.00 -7.58 7.37
N THR A 168 13.53 -6.57 8.08
CA THR A 168 14.71 -6.69 8.93
C THR A 168 14.37 -6.26 10.34
N GLY A 169 15.30 -6.38 11.27
CA GLY A 169 15.08 -5.92 12.63
C GLY A 169 15.90 -6.65 13.67
N THR A 170 15.64 -6.30 14.92
CA THR A 170 16.33 -6.84 16.10
C THR A 170 15.42 -6.86 17.32
N PRO A 171 15.48 -7.91 18.17
CA PRO A 171 16.09 -9.23 17.93
C PRO A 171 15.54 -9.96 16.70
N SER A 172 16.31 -10.93 16.16
CA SER A 172 15.99 -11.60 14.90
C SER A 172 14.87 -12.65 14.97
N SER A 173 14.37 -12.97 16.17
CA SER A 173 13.34 -13.97 16.42
C SER A 173 12.76 -13.77 17.80
N GLY A 174 11.61 -14.40 18.10
CA GLY A 174 10.97 -14.32 19.42
C GLY A 174 10.01 -13.14 19.57
N PHE A 175 9.66 -12.45 18.48
CA PHE A 175 8.66 -11.38 18.46
C PHE A 175 7.24 -11.86 18.14
N GLY A 176 7.02 -13.17 18.04
CA GLY A 176 5.81 -13.75 17.46
C GLY A 176 5.86 -13.74 15.93
N TRP A 177 4.69 -13.74 15.28
CA TRP A 177 4.56 -13.66 13.83
C TRP A 177 4.22 -12.24 13.39
N PHE A 178 4.97 -11.73 12.42
CA PHE A 178 4.60 -10.57 11.63
C PHE A 178 3.95 -11.04 10.33
N VAL A 179 2.80 -10.48 10.00
CA VAL A 179 2.01 -10.79 8.79
C VAL A 179 1.72 -9.49 8.07
N LEU A 180 1.79 -9.51 6.74
CA LEU A 180 1.43 -8.38 5.89
C LEU A 180 0.66 -8.87 4.68
N ALA A 181 -0.41 -8.16 4.32
CA ALA A 181 -1.16 -8.37 3.09
C ALA A 181 -1.37 -7.05 2.32
N ASP A 182 -1.30 -7.13 0.99
CA ASP A 182 -1.69 -6.05 0.06
C ASP A 182 -3.12 -6.30 -0.43
N LEU A 183 -3.99 -5.31 -0.28
CA LEU A 183 -5.38 -5.40 -0.70
C LEU A 183 -5.75 -4.27 -1.67
N ILE A 184 -6.36 -4.67 -2.78
CA ILE A 184 -6.99 -3.76 -3.74
C ILE A 184 -8.49 -4.01 -3.71
N ASN A 185 -9.27 -2.97 -3.39
CA ASN A 185 -10.73 -3.09 -3.21
C ASN A 185 -11.14 -4.21 -2.23
N HIS A 186 -10.41 -4.36 -1.12
CA HIS A 186 -10.62 -5.42 -0.11
C HIS A 186 -10.35 -6.86 -0.59
N ALA A 187 -9.80 -7.05 -1.79
CA ALA A 187 -9.36 -8.35 -2.26
C ALA A 187 -7.83 -8.50 -2.09
N PRO A 188 -7.33 -9.57 -1.47
CA PRO A 188 -5.90 -9.79 -1.31
C PRO A 188 -5.23 -10.01 -2.67
N LYS A 189 -4.14 -9.28 -2.92
CA LYS A 189 -3.26 -9.46 -4.08
C LYS A 189 -2.06 -10.32 -3.77
N GLY A 190 -1.67 -10.35 -2.52
CA GLY A 190 -0.61 -11.18 -1.99
C GLY A 190 -0.35 -10.82 -0.54
N GLY A 191 0.55 -11.58 0.06
CA GLY A 191 0.95 -11.39 1.45
C GLY A 191 2.04 -12.35 1.82
N PHE A 192 2.61 -12.14 3.01
CA PHE A 192 3.60 -13.04 3.59
C PHE A 192 3.49 -13.01 5.11
N ALA A 193 4.05 -14.02 5.75
CA ALA A 193 4.17 -14.12 7.19
C ALA A 193 5.58 -14.55 7.57
N THR A 194 6.11 -14.02 8.67
CA THR A 194 7.43 -14.40 9.17
C THR A 194 7.54 -14.23 10.69
N ASN A 195 8.30 -15.10 11.33
CA ASN A 195 8.68 -15.02 12.74
C ASN A 195 10.21 -15.02 12.93
N SER A 196 10.94 -14.80 11.84
CA SER A 196 12.41 -14.76 11.83
C SER A 196 12.92 -13.71 10.86
N LEU A 197 14.00 -13.02 11.24
CA LEU A 197 14.58 -11.91 10.51
C LEU A 197 16.05 -12.20 10.20
N PRO A 198 16.56 -11.74 9.04
CA PRO A 198 15.84 -11.05 7.98
C PRO A 198 14.95 -11.99 7.16
N SER A 199 13.92 -11.43 6.51
CA SER A 199 13.01 -12.15 5.61
C SER A 199 12.75 -11.33 4.35
N GLY A 200 12.66 -11.99 3.18
CA GLY A 200 12.39 -11.36 1.88
C GLY A 200 13.59 -11.30 0.91
N PRO A 201 13.41 -10.69 -0.27
CA PRO A 201 12.19 -9.99 -0.72
C PRO A 201 11.06 -10.96 -1.06
N HIS A 202 9.84 -10.66 -0.62
CA HIS A 202 8.61 -11.37 -0.97
C HIS A 202 7.74 -10.51 -1.88
N VAL A 203 7.25 -11.08 -2.97
CA VAL A 203 6.31 -10.38 -3.86
C VAL A 203 4.93 -10.36 -3.21
N VAL A 204 4.37 -9.16 -3.02
CA VAL A 204 3.04 -8.99 -2.42
C VAL A 204 2.01 -8.44 -3.39
N ALA A 205 2.45 -7.82 -4.49
CA ALA A 205 1.59 -7.44 -5.61
C ALA A 205 2.38 -7.26 -6.91
N GLU A 206 1.76 -7.52 -8.06
CA GLU A 206 2.31 -7.24 -9.38
C GLU A 206 1.20 -7.07 -10.42
N ASP A 207 1.49 -6.33 -11.50
CA ASP A 207 0.63 -6.23 -12.68
C ASP A 207 1.51 -6.03 -13.92
N THR A 208 1.10 -6.58 -15.07
CA THR A 208 1.81 -6.48 -16.36
C THR A 208 1.42 -5.22 -17.15
N HIS A 209 0.92 -4.19 -16.46
CA HIS A 209 0.45 -2.94 -17.05
C HIS A 209 0.82 -1.75 -16.15
N PRO A 210 0.87 -0.52 -16.71
CA PRO A 210 0.94 0.70 -15.92
C PRO A 210 -0.18 0.79 -14.88
N THR A 211 0.07 1.53 -13.81
CA THR A 211 -0.93 1.76 -12.75
C THR A 211 -2.11 2.62 -13.23
N GLY A 212 -1.97 3.34 -14.35
CA GLY A 212 -3.01 4.24 -14.87
C GLY A 212 -3.20 5.53 -14.05
N GLY A 213 -2.27 5.83 -13.15
CA GLY A 213 -2.37 6.91 -12.16
C GLY A 213 -1.72 6.50 -10.83
N TRP A 214 -2.06 7.18 -9.75
CA TRP A 214 -1.76 6.68 -8.40
C TRP A 214 -2.80 5.61 -8.04
N LEU A 215 -2.32 4.45 -7.58
CA LEU A 215 -3.15 3.44 -6.96
C LEU A 215 -2.96 3.52 -5.46
N ASP A 216 -4.07 3.58 -4.74
CA ASP A 216 -4.09 3.56 -3.28
C ASP A 216 -4.42 2.13 -2.84
N ASP A 217 -3.41 1.42 -2.34
CA ASP A 217 -3.62 0.09 -1.78
C ASP A 217 -3.77 0.17 -0.27
N LEU A 218 -4.60 -0.72 0.26
CA LEU A 218 -4.72 -0.94 1.68
C LEU A 218 -3.73 -2.03 2.09
N ILE A 219 -2.74 -1.66 2.88
CA ILE A 219 -1.82 -2.60 3.51
C ILE A 219 -2.38 -2.95 4.89
N VAL A 220 -2.54 -4.26 5.13
CA VAL A 220 -2.91 -4.80 6.44
C VAL A 220 -1.67 -5.43 7.04
N GLU A 221 -1.24 -4.91 8.18
CA GLU A 221 -0.16 -5.48 8.99
C GLU A 221 -0.78 -6.14 10.22
N ALA A 222 -0.22 -7.26 10.65
CA ALA A 222 -0.63 -7.89 11.88
C ALA A 222 0.54 -8.50 12.64
N PHE A 223 0.49 -8.40 13.96
CA PHE A 223 1.29 -9.23 14.86
C PHE A 223 0.40 -10.30 15.48
N TRP A 224 0.86 -11.55 15.41
CA TRP A 224 0.25 -12.65 16.14
C TRP A 224 1.23 -13.21 17.17
N PHE A 225 0.90 -12.96 18.45
CA PHE A 225 1.63 -13.42 19.62
C PHE A 225 1.03 -14.75 20.06
N ASP A 226 1.65 -15.84 19.59
CA ASP A 226 1.17 -17.21 19.74
C ASP A 226 1.60 -17.86 21.07
N GLY A 227 2.28 -17.11 21.94
CA GLY A 227 2.83 -17.60 23.20
C GLY A 227 4.29 -18.06 23.10
N SER A 228 4.91 -17.96 21.92
CA SER A 228 6.33 -18.28 21.71
C SER A 228 7.26 -17.07 21.83
N GLU A 229 6.68 -15.88 21.90
CA GLU A 229 7.42 -14.63 22.05
C GLU A 229 8.20 -14.54 23.38
N LEU A 230 9.33 -13.83 23.34
CA LEU A 230 10.21 -13.61 24.49
C LEU A 230 10.12 -12.15 24.94
N ASP A 231 10.35 -11.89 26.23
CA ASP A 231 10.35 -10.55 26.78
C ASP A 231 11.46 -9.67 26.16
N GLY A 232 11.10 -8.43 25.82
CA GLY A 232 12.05 -7.48 25.26
C GLY A 232 11.39 -6.42 24.38
N THR A 233 12.23 -5.55 23.82
CA THR A 233 11.83 -4.60 22.78
C THR A 233 12.32 -5.12 21.44
N TYR A 234 11.41 -5.13 20.47
CA TYR A 234 11.70 -5.52 19.09
C TYR A 234 11.49 -4.31 18.20
N THR A 235 12.46 -4.05 17.33
CA THR A 235 12.35 -3.05 16.27
C THR A 235 12.40 -3.80 14.94
N ILE A 236 11.35 -3.64 14.15
CA ILE A 236 11.18 -4.30 12.86
C ILE A 236 11.10 -3.22 11.79
N ASP A 237 11.98 -3.31 10.81
CA ASP A 237 12.01 -2.42 9.66
C ASP A 237 11.36 -3.13 8.47
N VAL A 238 10.26 -2.55 7.96
CA VAL A 238 9.55 -3.06 6.78
C VAL A 238 9.91 -2.18 5.59
N THR A 239 10.55 -2.77 4.57
CA THR A 239 10.95 -2.06 3.35
C THR A 239 10.07 -2.49 2.18
N PHE A 240 9.25 -1.56 1.68
CA PHE A 240 8.52 -1.71 0.43
C PHE A 240 9.39 -1.28 -0.76
N THR A 241 9.43 -2.10 -1.81
CA THR A 241 10.17 -1.80 -3.04
C THR A 241 9.26 -1.98 -4.24
N LEU A 242 9.12 -0.92 -5.06
CA LEU A 242 8.42 -0.95 -6.34
C LEU A 242 9.44 -0.93 -7.48
N ALA A 243 9.38 -1.91 -8.36
CA ALA A 243 10.26 -2.04 -9.51
C ALA A 243 9.46 -2.39 -10.79
N GLY A 244 10.06 -2.13 -11.95
CA GLY A 244 9.56 -2.66 -13.23
C GLY A 244 9.69 -4.18 -13.31
N LEU A 245 8.87 -4.81 -14.15
CA LEU A 245 8.90 -6.25 -14.42
C LEU A 245 10.00 -6.66 -15.41
#